data_AF-A0AAJ1TVT3-F1
#
_entry.id   AF-A0AAJ1TVT3-F1
#
_cell.length_a   1.000
_cell.length_b   1.000
_cell.length_c   1.000
_cell.angle_alpha   90.00
_cell.angle_beta   90.00
_cell.angle_gamma   90.00
#
_symmetry.space_group_name_H-M   'P 1'
#
loop_
_entity.id
_entity.type
_entity.pdbx_description
1 polymer ?
#
loop_
_entity_poly.entity_id
_entity_poly.type
_entity_poly.pdbx_seq_one_letter_code
_entity_poly.pdbx_strand_id
1 'polypeptide(L)' 'MPEKRARTAYSKISVKSQTVLPAEVRERLAIGPGDRLRYRITPEGIQIDKAPPEGEDPFVAFTEWGGPIDDEDYADL' A
#
# COMPACT_ATOMS: atom_id res chain seq x y z
N MET A 1 -22.61 1.58 -18.72
CA MET A 1 -22.03 2.20 -17.51
C MET A 1 -21.46 3.54 -17.94
N PRO A 2 -21.93 4.70 -17.43
CA PRO A 2 -21.29 5.95 -17.80
C PRO A 2 -19.84 5.89 -17.29
N GLU A 3 -18.88 6.07 -18.20
CA GLU A 3 -17.47 6.19 -17.84
C GLU A 3 -17.36 7.30 -16.78
N LYS A 4 -16.96 6.93 -15.56
CA LYS A 4 -16.60 7.91 -14.54
C LYS A 4 -15.47 8.76 -15.13
N ARG A 5 -15.79 9.98 -15.54
CA ARG A 5 -14.81 10.94 -16.06
C ARG A 5 -13.64 11.00 -15.09
N ALA A 6 -12.44 10.69 -15.58
CA ALA A 6 -11.23 10.83 -14.79
C ALA A 6 -11.11 12.29 -14.34
N ARG A 7 -10.92 12.52 -13.04
CA ARG A 7 -10.57 13.84 -12.51
C ARG A 7 -9.05 13.97 -12.54
N THR A 8 -8.56 15.07 -13.09
CA THR A 8 -7.14 15.35 -13.21
C THR A 8 -6.75 16.46 -12.25
N ALA A 9 -5.73 16.20 -11.43
CA ALA A 9 -5.13 17.17 -10.53
C ALA A 9 -3.72 17.51 -11.03
N TYR A 10 -3.27 18.75 -10.77
CA TYR A 10 -1.93 19.19 -11.13
C TYR A 10 -1.20 19.73 -9.91
N SER A 11 0.10 19.47 -9.84
CA SER A 11 1.00 20.03 -8.85
C SER A 11 2.28 20.51 -9.52
N LYS A 12 2.90 21.54 -8.95
CA LYS A 12 4.20 22.02 -9.44
C LYS A 12 5.33 21.20 -8.81
N ILE A 13 6.43 21.09 -9.54
CA ILE A 13 7.68 20.50 -9.05
C ILE A 13 8.54 21.65 -8.52
N SER A 14 9.06 21.51 -7.30
CA SER A 14 9.95 22.47 -6.68
C SER A 14 11.37 22.34 -7.24
N VAL A 15 12.25 23.29 -6.90
CA VAL A 15 13.69 23.25 -7.27
C VAL A 15 14.41 22.01 -6.74
N LYS A 16 13.89 21.36 -5.71
CA LYS A 16 14.44 20.11 -5.13
C LYS A 16 13.76 18.85 -5.69
N SER A 17 13.05 18.97 -6.83
CA SER A 17 12.27 17.89 -7.43
C SER A 17 11.17 17.33 -6.51
N GLN A 18 10.67 18.13 -5.57
CA GLN A 18 9.59 17.73 -4.68
C GLN A 18 8.25 18.24 -5.22
N THR A 19 7.18 17.48 -5.04
CA THR A 19 5.83 17.95 -5.34
C THR A 19 4.92 17.78 -4.14
N VAL A 20 3.98 18.71 -4.00
CA VAL A 20 2.94 18.64 -2.97
C VAL A 20 1.73 17.97 -3.59
N LEU A 21 1.27 16.86 -3.01
CA LEU A 21 0.05 16.21 -3.47
C LEU A 21 -1.17 17.11 -3.24
N PRO A 22 -1.98 17.38 -4.28
CA PRO A 22 -3.24 18.10 -4.12
C PRO A 22 -4.15 17.42 -3.09
N ALA A 23 -4.95 18.22 -2.38
CA ALA A 23 -5.80 17.73 -1.29
C ALA A 23 -6.68 16.55 -1.71
N GLU A 24 -7.33 16.64 -2.87
CA GLU A 24 -8.18 15.58 -3.42
C GLU A 24 -7.44 14.26 -3.70
N VAL A 25 -6.16 14.35 -4.10
CA VAL A 25 -5.33 13.16 -4.34
C VAL A 25 -4.94 12.53 -3.00
N ARG A 26 -4.53 13.35 -2.02
CA ARG A 26 -4.18 12.90 -0.68
C ARG A 26 -5.34 12.19 0.01
N GLU A 27 -6.54 12.79 -0.04
CA GLU A 27 -7.76 12.21 0.50
C GLU A 27 -8.11 10.89 -0.19
N ARG A 28 -8.00 10.84 -1.51
CA ARG A 28 -8.32 9.63 -2.28
C ARG A 28 -7.35 8.48 -2.03
N LEU A 29 -6.08 8.79 -1.74
CA LEU A 29 -5.05 7.83 -1.35
C LEU A 29 -5.10 7.45 0.14
N ALA A 30 -5.88 8.17 0.96
CA ALA A 30 -5.96 7.99 2.41
C ALA A 30 -4.57 8.00 3.09
N ILE A 31 -3.74 8.99 2.72
CA ILE A 31 -2.38 9.17 3.27
C ILE A 31 -2.31 10.39 4.18
N GLY A 32 -1.53 10.28 5.25
CA GLY A 32 -1.17 11.35 6.18
C GLY A 32 0.34 11.51 6.37
N PRO A 33 0.76 12.42 7.25
CA PRO A 33 2.17 12.55 7.64
C PRO A 33 2.71 11.23 8.20
N GLY A 34 3.87 10.78 7.72
CA GLY A 34 4.50 9.52 8.12
C GLY A 34 4.13 8.32 7.23
N ASP A 35 3.04 8.40 6.45
CA ASP A 35 2.74 7.39 5.45
C ASP A 35 3.74 7.43 4.30
N ARG A 36 3.99 6.26 3.70
CA ARG A 36 4.86 6.11 2.53
C ARG A 36 4.03 5.96 1.26
N LEU A 37 4.60 6.42 0.15
CA LEU A 37 4.08 6.18 -1.20
C LEU A 37 4.91 5.11 -1.88
N ARG A 38 4.26 4.26 -2.65
CA ARG A 38 4.91 3.28 -3.52
C ARG A 38 4.77 3.74 -4.96
N TYR A 39 5.91 3.81 -5.64
CA TYR A 39 6.00 4.08 -7.08
C TYR A 39 6.26 2.76 -7.79
N ARG A 40 5.36 2.36 -8.68
CA ARG A 40 5.59 1.25 -9.61
C ARG A 40 5.91 1.81 -10.98
N ILE A 41 7.07 1.41 -11.50
CA ILE A 41 7.53 1.75 -12.83
C ILE A 41 7.05 0.64 -13.75
N THR A 42 6.17 0.98 -14.69
CA THR A 42 5.57 0.05 -15.66
C THR A 42 5.82 0.56 -17.08
N PRO A 43 5.71 -0.30 -18.12
CA PRO A 43 5.84 0.15 -19.50
C PRO A 43 4.86 1.27 -19.89
N GLU A 44 3.67 1.29 -19.27
CA GLU A 44 2.60 2.26 -19.55
C GLU A 44 2.76 3.58 -18.78
N GLY A 45 3.65 3.61 -17.78
CA GLY A 45 3.93 4.80 -16.98
C GLY A 45 4.23 4.50 -15.51
N ILE A 46 4.01 5.52 -14.67
CA ILE A 46 4.23 5.42 -13.22
C ILE A 46 2.89 5.32 -12.50
N GLN A 47 2.70 4.25 -11.74
CA GLN A 47 1.58 4.13 -10.81
C GLN A 47 2.03 4.50 -9.40
N ILE A 48 1.24 5.35 -8.73
CA ILE A 48 1.48 5.79 -7.35
C ILE A 48 0.33 5.28 -6.48
N ASP A 49 0.64 4.59 -5.39
CA ASP A 49 -0.32 4.24 -4.34
C ASP A 49 0.26 4.35 -2.94
N LYS A 50 -0.60 4.23 -1.92
CA LYS A 50 -0.17 4.14 -0.52
C LYS A 50 0.64 2.85 -0.35
N ALA A 51 1.87 2.98 0.15
CA ALA A 51 2.68 1.83 0.48
C ALA A 51 2.06 1.08 1.68
N PRO A 52 2.12 -0.26 1.69
CA PRO A 52 1.75 -1.02 2.87
C PRO A 52 2.64 -0.64 4.07
N PRO A 53 2.18 -0.89 5.31
CA PRO A 53 3.01 -0.73 6.49
C PRO A 53 4.31 -1.56 6.36
N GLU A 54 5.41 -1.05 6.92
CA GLU A 54 6.62 -1.88 7.06
C GLU A 54 6.34 -2.99 8.08
N GLY A 55 6.58 -4.25 7.69
CA GLY A 55 6.53 -5.36 8.64
C GLY A 55 5.19 -6.08 8.79
N GLU A 56 4.20 -5.87 7.92
CA GLU A 56 3.11 -6.84 7.79
C GLU A 56 3.68 -8.11 7.13
N ASP A 57 4.12 -9.05 7.95
CA ASP A 57 4.40 -10.41 7.50
C ASP A 57 3.07 -11.03 7.04
N PRO A 58 2.94 -11.40 5.75
CA PRO A 58 1.72 -12.01 5.21
C PRO A 58 1.37 -13.34 5.91
N PHE A 59 2.26 -13.90 6.72
CA PHE A 59 2.05 -15.10 7.52
C PHE A 59 1.68 -14.85 8.99
N VAL A 60 1.52 -13.59 9.44
CA VAL A 60 1.08 -13.30 10.82
C VAL A 60 -0.26 -13.97 11.15
N ALA A 61 -1.19 -14.04 10.19
CA ALA A 61 -2.48 -14.73 10.35
C ALA A 61 -2.36 -16.28 10.42
N PHE A 62 -1.19 -16.86 10.12
CA PHE A 62 -0.96 -18.31 10.20
C PHE A 62 -0.36 -18.75 11.54
N THR A 63 -0.08 -17.83 12.46
CA THR A 63 0.43 -18.15 13.80
C THR A 63 -0.60 -18.80 14.74
N GLU A 64 -1.87 -18.92 14.32
CA GLU A 64 -2.92 -19.63 15.07
C GLU A 64 -2.87 -21.16 14.95
N TRP A 65 -2.04 -21.71 14.04
CA TRP A 65 -1.89 -23.17 13.79
C TRP A 65 -0.55 -23.73 14.31
N GLY A 66 -0.11 -23.24 15.47
CA GLY A 66 1.08 -23.70 16.16
C GLY A 66 0.89 -23.71 17.68
N GLY A 67 -0.37 -23.87 18.11
CA GLY A 67 -0.70 -24.02 19.51
C GLY A 67 -0.28 -25.40 20.04
N PRO A 68 -0.19 -25.59 21.37
CA PRO A 68 0.25 -26.84 22.00
C PRO A 68 -0.62 -28.08 21.67
N ILE A 69 -1.69 -27.90 20.90
CA ILE A 69 -2.58 -28.98 20.42
C ILE A 69 -1.98 -29.67 19.18
N ASP A 70 -1.25 -28.95 18.32
CA ASP A 70 -0.68 -29.54 17.09
C ASP A 70 0.54 -30.45 17.36
N ASP A 71 1.24 -30.26 18.49
CA ASP A 71 2.39 -31.09 18.89
C ASP A 71 1.96 -32.48 19.42
N GLU A 72 0.73 -32.64 19.92
CA GLU A 72 0.24 -33.95 20.42
C GLU A 72 -0.27 -34.88 19.29
N ASP A 73 -0.82 -34.32 18.21
CA ASP A 73 -1.47 -35.11 17.15
C ASP A 73 -0.51 -35.64 16.06
N TYR A 74 0.71 -35.10 15.95
CA TYR A 74 1.72 -35.51 14.95
C TYR A 74 2.97 -36.17 15.54
N ALA A 75 3.00 -36.45 16.84
CA ALA A 75 4.18 -37.03 17.49
C ALA A 75 4.51 -38.47 17.04
N ASP A 76 3.58 -39.16 16.38
CA ASP A 76 3.70 -40.57 15.97
C ASP A 76 3.45 -40.81 14.46
N LEU A 77 3.61 -39.79 13.61
CA LEU A 77 3.59 -39.94 12.13
C LEU A 77 4.99 -40.13 11.52
#